data_AF-A0A838Q5P7-F1
#
_entry.id   AF-A0A838Q5P7-F1
#
_cell.length_a   1.000
_cell.length_b   1.000
_cell.length_c   1.000
_cell.angle_alpha   90.00
_cell.angle_beta   90.00
_cell.angle_gamma   90.00
#
_symmetry.space_group_name_H-M   'P 1'
#
loop_
_entity.id
_entity.type
_entity.pdbx_description
1 polymer ?
#
loop_
_entity_poly.entity_id
_entity_poly.type
_entity_poly.pdbx_seq_one_letter_code
_entity_poly.pdbx_strand_id
1 'polypeptide(L)'
;MAPFANIFKIPELRRRILFTLAILAVYRIGVFITIPGVNRVEMSHVVTKGGSGSFLGMFNMFSGGALEQFSIFTLGIMPYVTASIVMQLLTVVVPKLDQLNKEGEQGRRKINQYTRYFTVVVAIVQAWFAASYVESLSRGGAEVVVDPGLGFHLLTVVTMTTGTVVIMWFGELITENG
;
A
#
# COMPACT_ATOMS: atom_id res chain seq x y z
N MET A 1 3.71 -11.06 36.86
CA MET A 1 4.16 -12.04 35.87
C MET A 1 2.95 -12.58 35.10
N ALA A 2 2.80 -12.57 33.79
CA ALA A 2 3.21 -11.66 32.72
C ALA A 2 1.96 -11.56 31.82
N PRO A 3 1.36 -10.38 31.59
CA PRO A 3 0.09 -10.25 30.86
C PRO A 3 0.11 -10.88 29.46
N PHE A 4 1.28 -10.97 28.83
CA PHE A 4 1.50 -11.61 27.55
C PHE A 4 1.32 -13.15 27.54
N ALA A 5 1.48 -13.83 28.69
CA ALA A 5 1.33 -15.28 28.76
C ALA A 5 -0.14 -15.73 28.87
N ASN A 6 -1.04 -14.86 29.34
CA ASN A 6 -2.48 -15.13 29.40
C ASN A 6 -3.19 -14.88 28.06
N ILE A 7 -2.57 -14.18 27.12
CA ILE A 7 -3.09 -13.91 25.78
C ILE A 7 -3.37 -15.22 25.01
N PHE A 8 -2.48 -16.22 25.16
CA PHE A 8 -2.64 -17.53 24.50
C PHE A 8 -3.63 -18.46 25.20
N LYS A 9 -4.10 -18.11 26.40
CA LYS A 9 -5.07 -18.92 27.15
C LYS A 9 -6.52 -18.55 26.83
N ILE A 10 -6.76 -17.34 26.33
CA ILE A 10 -8.11 -16.88 25.94
C ILE A 10 -8.34 -17.30 24.49
N PRO A 11 -9.30 -18.21 24.21
CA PRO A 11 -9.52 -18.74 22.86
C PRO A 11 -9.84 -17.65 21.82
N GLU A 12 -10.54 -16.59 22.26
CA GLU A 12 -10.88 -15.45 21.41
C GLU A 12 -9.64 -14.64 20.99
N LEU A 13 -8.76 -14.27 21.92
CA LEU A 13 -7.52 -13.54 21.60
C LEU A 13 -6.60 -14.37 20.71
N ARG A 14 -6.50 -15.68 20.97
CA ARG A 14 -5.73 -16.59 20.11
C ARG A 14 -6.25 -16.58 18.68
N ARG A 15 -7.57 -16.61 18.47
CA ARG A 15 -8.17 -16.58 17.13
C ARG A 15 -7.89 -15.27 16.40
N ARG A 16 -8.03 -14.14 17.09
CA ARG A 16 -7.71 -12.79 16.59
C ARG A 16 -6.24 -12.65 16.16
N ILE A 17 -5.32 -13.09 17.01
CA ILE A 17 -3.88 -13.06 16.70
C ILE A 17 -3.54 -13.96 15.52
N LEU A 18 -4.08 -15.18 15.48
CA LEU A 18 -3.87 -16.09 14.35
C LEU A 18 -4.41 -15.52 13.04
N PHE A 19 -5.55 -14.82 13.08
CA PHE A 19 -6.13 -14.14 11.93
C PHE A 19 -5.21 -13.01 11.42
N THR A 20 -4.74 -12.15 12.32
CA THR A 20 -3.80 -11.08 11.99
C THR A 20 -2.49 -11.64 11.41
N LEU A 21 -1.92 -12.68 12.02
CA LEU A 21 -0.72 -13.35 11.51
C LEU A 21 -0.95 -14.00 10.13
N ALA A 22 -2.13 -14.59 9.91
CA ALA A 22 -2.47 -15.16 8.60
C ALA A 22 -2.53 -14.10 7.51
N ILE A 23 -3.16 -12.94 7.78
CA ILE A 23 -3.19 -11.82 6.82
C ILE A 23 -1.77 -11.28 6.56
N LEU A 24 -0.95 -11.13 7.60
CA LEU A 24 0.44 -10.70 7.44
C LEU A 24 1.27 -11.69 6.60
N ALA A 25 1.02 -13.00 6.74
CA ALA A 25 1.64 -14.01 5.90
C ALA A 25 1.21 -13.89 4.44
N VAL A 26 -0.08 -13.67 4.16
CA VAL A 26 -0.58 -13.43 2.79
C VAL A 26 0.03 -12.17 2.19
N TYR A 27 0.08 -11.07 2.96
CA TYR A 27 0.77 -9.85 2.54
C TYR A 27 2.23 -10.14 2.18
N ARG A 28 2.94 -10.90 3.03
CA ARG A 28 4.35 -11.22 2.79
C ARG A 28 4.55 -12.05 1.53
N ILE A 29 3.66 -13.00 1.24
CA ILE A 29 3.69 -13.77 -0.02
C ILE A 29 3.47 -12.85 -1.22
N GLY A 30 2.51 -11.92 -1.14
CA GLY A 30 2.23 -11.01 -2.24
C GLY A 30 3.36 -10.01 -2.55
N VAL A 31 4.20 -9.67 -1.57
CA VAL A 31 5.44 -8.89 -1.81
C VAL A 31 6.42 -9.60 -2.75
N PHE A 32 6.36 -10.94 -2.84
CA PHE A 32 7.20 -11.69 -3.79
C PHE A 32 6.59 -11.83 -5.18
N ILE A 33 5.34 -11.38 -5.38
CA ILE A 33 4.67 -11.39 -6.68
C ILE A 33 5.06 -10.10 -7.41
N THR A 34 5.98 -10.21 -8.36
CA THR A 34 6.50 -9.10 -9.15
C THR A 34 5.53 -8.71 -10.26
N ILE A 35 5.47 -7.42 -10.59
CA ILE A 35 4.63 -6.93 -11.69
C ILE A 35 5.16 -7.51 -13.02
N PRO A 36 4.28 -8.03 -13.89
CA PRO A 36 4.72 -8.61 -15.16
C PRO A 36 5.46 -7.57 -16.01
N GLY A 37 6.57 -7.98 -16.62
CA GLY A 37 7.39 -7.12 -17.46
C GLY A 37 8.51 -6.36 -16.74
N VAL A 38 8.70 -6.57 -15.43
CA VAL A 38 9.80 -5.96 -14.67
C VAL A 38 10.86 -6.98 -14.23
N ASN A 39 12.13 -6.64 -14.46
CA ASN A 39 13.28 -7.39 -13.96
C ASN A 39 13.60 -6.99 -12.52
N ARG A 40 13.26 -7.89 -11.59
CA ARG A 40 13.50 -7.70 -10.14
C ARG A 40 14.98 -7.54 -9.77
N VAL A 41 15.89 -8.13 -10.53
CA VAL A 41 17.33 -8.08 -10.22
C VAL A 41 17.86 -6.68 -10.45
N GLU A 42 17.49 -6.08 -11.59
CA GLU A 42 17.85 -4.70 -11.92
C GLU A 42 17.18 -3.70 -10.97
N MET A 43 15.91 -3.91 -10.61
CA MET A 43 15.24 -3.08 -9.59
C MET A 43 15.94 -3.12 -8.23
N SER A 44 16.35 -4.31 -7.79
CA SER A 44 17.14 -4.47 -6.57
C SER A 44 18.45 -3.70 -6.65
N HIS A 45 19.15 -3.76 -7.79
CA HIS A 45 20.37 -2.98 -8.01
C HIS A 45 20.12 -1.47 -7.98
N VAL A 46 19.01 -0.97 -8.54
CA VAL A 46 18.66 0.46 -8.49
C VAL A 46 18.41 0.92 -7.05
N VAL A 47 17.62 0.17 -6.28
CA VAL A 47 17.28 0.53 -4.89
C VAL A 47 18.52 0.45 -3.98
N THR A 48 19.35 -0.58 -4.15
CA THR A 48 20.57 -0.76 -3.34
C THR A 48 21.67 0.25 -3.69
N LYS A 49 21.82 0.64 -4.97
CA LYS A 49 22.76 1.70 -5.39
C LYS A 49 22.44 3.06 -4.77
N GLY A 50 21.17 3.34 -4.48
CA GLY A 50 20.75 4.58 -3.81
C GLY A 50 21.10 4.65 -2.32
N GLY A 51 21.39 3.51 -1.68
CA GLY A 51 21.63 3.41 -0.24
C GLY A 51 20.34 3.47 0.60
N SER A 52 20.38 2.87 1.79
CA SER A 52 19.21 2.78 2.69
C SER A 52 18.71 4.13 3.23
N GLY A 53 19.59 5.14 3.29
CA GLY A 53 19.25 6.50 3.70
C GLY A 53 18.68 7.39 2.60
N SER A 54 18.66 6.93 1.34
CA SER A 54 18.00 7.65 0.25
C SER A 54 16.48 7.59 0.38
N PHE A 55 15.78 8.56 -0.22
CA PHE A 55 14.32 8.57 -0.28
C PHE A 55 13.74 7.25 -0.78
N LEU A 56 14.34 6.64 -1.82
CA LEU A 56 13.94 5.33 -2.32
C LEU A 56 14.19 4.20 -1.32
N GLY A 57 15.29 4.26 -0.58
CA GLY A 57 15.61 3.29 0.47
C GLY A 57 14.62 3.36 1.64
N MET A 58 14.28 4.57 2.09
CA MET A 58 13.24 4.77 3.10
C MET A 58 11.87 4.29 2.58
N PHE A 59 11.51 4.60 1.34
CA PHE A 59 10.28 4.11 0.73
C PHE A 59 10.23 2.58 0.65
N ASN A 60 11.35 1.92 0.32
CA ASN A 60 11.45 0.47 0.35
C ASN A 60 11.25 -0.11 1.76
N MET A 61 11.79 0.55 2.78
CA MET A 61 11.59 0.15 4.18
C MET A 61 10.12 0.24 4.60
N PHE A 62 9.41 1.32 4.24
CA PHE A 62 7.98 1.48 4.53
C PHE A 62 7.08 0.54 3.73
N SER A 63 7.51 0.14 2.54
CA SER A 63 6.79 -0.83 1.70
C SER A 63 7.17 -2.29 2.00
N GLY A 64 8.04 -2.54 2.99
CA GLY A 64 8.41 -3.89 3.43
C GLY A 64 9.27 -4.68 2.44
N GLY A 65 10.02 -3.99 1.57
CA GLY A 65 10.80 -4.60 0.48
C GLY A 65 10.03 -4.74 -0.84
N ALA A 66 8.80 -4.24 -0.90
CA ALA A 66 7.94 -4.36 -2.09
C ALA A 66 8.45 -3.53 -3.27
N LEU A 67 9.13 -2.40 -3.03
CA LEU A 67 9.71 -1.56 -4.08
C LEU A 67 10.92 -2.23 -4.74
N GLU A 68 11.78 -2.87 -3.96
CA GLU A 68 12.99 -3.56 -4.44
C GLU A 68 12.67 -4.68 -5.43
N GLN A 69 11.55 -5.37 -5.22
CA GLN A 69 11.06 -6.43 -6.11
C GLN A 69 10.07 -5.91 -7.15
N PHE A 70 9.69 -4.63 -7.08
CA PHE A 70 8.60 -4.02 -7.82
C PHE A 70 7.35 -4.91 -7.86
N SER A 71 6.88 -5.25 -6.66
CA SER A 71 5.76 -6.16 -6.45
C SER A 71 4.40 -5.51 -6.71
N ILE A 72 3.35 -6.33 -6.77
CA ILE A 72 1.96 -5.86 -6.82
C ILE A 72 1.60 -4.94 -5.63
N PHE A 73 2.37 -5.01 -4.54
CA PHE A 73 2.20 -4.23 -3.32
C PHE A 73 3.20 -3.08 -3.19
N THR A 74 3.85 -2.66 -4.28
CA THR A 74 4.89 -1.60 -4.26
C THR A 74 4.43 -0.30 -3.60
N LEU A 75 3.18 0.15 -3.83
CA LEU A 75 2.64 1.34 -3.16
C LEU A 75 2.29 1.09 -1.68
N GLY A 76 2.09 -0.17 -1.29
CA GLY A 76 1.72 -0.53 0.06
C GLY A 76 0.37 0.08 0.49
N ILE A 77 0.28 0.40 1.78
CA ILE A 77 -0.85 1.11 2.39
C ILE A 77 -0.72 2.64 2.28
N MET A 78 0.40 3.15 1.76
CA MET A 78 0.70 4.59 1.72
C MET A 78 -0.38 5.42 1.02
N PRO A 79 -0.97 5.02 -0.12
CA PRO A 79 -2.04 5.78 -0.75
C PRO A 79 -3.23 6.02 0.19
N TYR A 80 -3.58 5.02 1.01
CA TYR A 80 -4.67 5.11 1.98
C TYR A 80 -4.31 6.04 3.15
N VAL A 81 -3.09 5.90 3.69
CA VAL A 81 -2.58 6.79 4.74
C VAL A 81 -2.61 8.23 4.26
N THR A 82 -2.07 8.52 3.09
CA THR A 82 -2.08 9.87 2.50
C THR A 82 -3.51 10.37 2.28
N ALA A 83 -4.40 9.54 1.71
CA ALA A 83 -5.80 9.91 1.50
C ALA A 83 -6.51 10.25 2.83
N SER A 84 -6.28 9.47 3.88
CA SER A 84 -6.88 9.71 5.20
C SER A 84 -6.40 11.02 5.82
N ILE A 85 -5.11 11.36 5.69
CA ILE A 85 -4.55 12.63 6.18
C ILE A 85 -5.18 13.80 5.41
N VAL A 86 -5.28 13.69 4.08
CA VAL A 86 -5.92 14.73 3.26
C VAL A 86 -7.39 14.92 3.67
N MET A 87 -8.12 13.83 3.87
CA MET A 87 -9.52 13.90 4.32
C MET A 87 -9.65 14.50 5.72
N GLN A 88 -8.74 14.18 6.65
CA GLN A 88 -8.69 14.79 7.98
C GLN A 88 -8.45 16.31 7.88
N LEU A 89 -7.51 16.75 7.04
CA LEU A 89 -7.27 18.18 6.82
C LEU A 89 -8.48 18.86 6.16
N LEU A 90 -9.10 18.21 5.17
CA LEU A 90 -10.31 18.73 4.51
C LEU A 90 -11.49 18.84 5.48
N THR A 91 -11.61 17.98 6.48
CA THR A 91 -12.66 18.13 7.51
C THR A 91 -12.51 19.40 8.33
N VAL A 92 -11.29 19.93 8.50
CA VAL A 92 -11.06 21.20 9.22
C VAL A 92 -11.35 22.41 8.33
N VAL A 93 -11.06 22.30 7.04
CA VAL A 93 -11.18 23.42 6.08
C VAL A 93 -12.58 23.53 5.47
N VAL A 94 -13.27 22.40 5.23
CA VAL A 94 -14.56 22.35 4.54
C VAL A 94 -15.70 22.18 5.54
N PRO A 95 -16.58 23.20 5.73
CA PRO A 95 -17.62 23.16 6.76
C PRO A 95 -18.62 22.01 6.61
N LYS A 96 -18.89 21.57 5.37
CA LYS A 96 -19.78 20.42 5.11
C LYS A 96 -19.19 19.11 5.64
N LEU A 97 -17.87 18.93 5.53
CA LEU A 97 -17.19 17.74 6.03
C LEU A 97 -17.06 17.77 7.56
N ASP A 98 -16.88 18.96 8.15
CA ASP A 98 -16.93 19.15 9.60
C ASP A 98 -18.32 18.81 10.18
N GLN A 99 -19.39 19.28 9.52
CA GLN A 99 -20.78 18.93 9.90
C GLN A 99 -21.00 17.42 9.84
N LEU A 100 -20.59 16.76 8.74
CA LEU A 100 -20.63 15.30 8.64
C LEU A 100 -19.84 14.64 9.77
N ASN A 101 -18.65 15.12 10.14
CA ASN A 101 -17.90 14.54 11.25
C ASN A 101 -18.63 14.68 12.61
N LYS A 102 -19.43 15.74 12.77
CA LYS A 102 -20.25 16.02 13.96
C LYS A 102 -21.55 15.20 14.03
N GLU A 103 -21.99 14.60 12.93
CA GLU A 103 -23.14 13.66 12.89
C GLU A 103 -22.85 12.31 13.59
N GLY A 104 -21.66 12.13 14.17
CA GLY A 104 -21.29 10.94 14.93
C GLY A 104 -20.89 9.76 14.03
N GLU A 105 -21.38 8.56 14.36
CA GLU A 105 -20.90 7.34 13.72
C GLU A 105 -21.29 7.23 12.23
N GLN A 106 -22.50 7.68 11.87
CA GLN A 106 -22.95 7.67 10.46
C GLN A 106 -22.12 8.60 9.57
N GLY A 107 -21.79 9.79 10.07
CA GLY A 107 -21.00 10.76 9.34
C GLY A 107 -19.53 10.35 9.19
N ARG A 108 -18.94 9.75 10.24
CA ARG A 108 -17.61 9.13 10.16
C ARG A 108 -17.54 8.02 9.12
N ARG A 109 -18.58 7.18 9.00
CA ARG A 109 -18.66 6.16 7.94
C ARG A 109 -18.66 6.76 6.54
N LYS A 110 -19.37 7.88 6.31
CA LYS A 110 -19.35 8.59 5.01
C LYS A 110 -17.96 9.16 4.69
N ILE A 111 -17.29 9.78 5.67
CA ILE A 111 -15.93 10.31 5.50
C ILE A 111 -14.95 9.17 5.16
N ASN A 112 -15.09 8.01 5.81
CA ASN A 112 -14.28 6.83 5.49
C ASN A 112 -14.55 6.33 4.06
N GLN A 113 -15.81 6.32 3.60
CA GLN A 113 -16.12 5.98 2.20
C GLN A 113 -15.45 6.94 1.21
N TYR A 114 -15.50 8.25 1.45
CA TYR A 114 -14.79 9.23 0.62
C TYR A 114 -13.27 9.01 0.65
N THR A 115 -12.71 8.68 1.80
CA THR A 115 -11.30 8.33 1.94
C THR A 115 -10.93 7.12 1.08
N ARG A 116 -11.77 6.07 1.06
CA ARG A 116 -11.57 4.89 0.21
C ARG A 116 -11.59 5.24 -1.28
N TYR A 117 -12.57 6.03 -1.74
CA TYR A 117 -12.62 6.45 -3.14
C TYR A 117 -11.41 7.32 -3.52
N PHE A 118 -11.04 8.25 -2.64
CA PHE A 118 -9.88 9.11 -2.86
C PHE A 118 -8.58 8.28 -2.90
N THR A 119 -8.47 7.26 -2.06
CA THR A 119 -7.34 6.31 -2.08
C THR A 119 -7.16 5.65 -3.44
N VAL A 120 -8.24 5.21 -4.08
CA VAL A 120 -8.18 4.57 -5.40
C VAL A 120 -7.66 5.56 -6.46
N VAL A 121 -8.16 6.80 -6.44
CA VAL A 121 -7.70 7.85 -7.36
C VAL A 121 -6.22 8.16 -7.15
N VAL A 122 -5.80 8.31 -5.90
CA VAL A 122 -4.39 8.54 -5.55
C VAL A 122 -3.51 7.38 -5.99
N ALA A 123 -3.96 6.13 -5.77
CA ALA A 123 -3.23 4.93 -6.15
C ALA A 123 -3.05 4.84 -7.68
N ILE A 124 -4.08 5.13 -8.48
CA ILE A 124 -4.00 5.15 -9.94
C ILE A 124 -2.94 6.15 -10.41
N VAL A 125 -3.00 7.37 -9.88
CA VAL A 125 -2.06 8.44 -10.24
C VAL A 125 -0.63 8.08 -9.82
N GLN A 126 -0.43 7.58 -8.59
CA GLN A 126 0.88 7.17 -8.11
C GLN A 126 1.43 5.95 -8.86
N ALA A 127 0.58 4.99 -9.22
CA ALA A 127 0.99 3.83 -10.01
C ALA A 127 1.43 4.24 -11.42
N TRP A 128 0.77 5.24 -12.03
CA TRP A 128 1.18 5.77 -13.33
C TRP A 128 2.56 6.42 -13.25
N PHE A 129 2.80 7.24 -12.21
CA PHE A 129 4.12 7.83 -11.98
C PHE A 129 5.18 6.76 -11.70
N ALA A 130 4.86 5.72 -10.92
CA ALA A 130 5.77 4.61 -10.66
C ALA A 130 6.12 3.85 -11.96
N ALA A 131 5.13 3.54 -12.80
CA ALA A 131 5.36 2.91 -14.10
C ALA A 131 6.26 3.76 -15.00
N SER A 132 5.98 5.07 -15.07
CA SER A 132 6.77 6.03 -15.84
C SER A 132 8.21 6.14 -15.33
N TYR A 133 8.40 6.11 -14.01
CA TYR A 133 9.72 6.16 -13.38
C TYR A 133 10.53 4.90 -13.67
N VAL A 134 9.92 3.72 -13.56
CA VAL A 134 10.59 2.45 -13.85
C VAL A 134 10.92 2.31 -15.34
N GLU A 135 10.07 2.81 -16.22
CA GLU A 135 10.35 2.88 -17.65
C GLU A 135 11.52 3.85 -17.95
N SER A 136 11.59 5.01 -17.27
CA SER A 136 12.69 5.96 -17.50
C SER A 136 14.04 5.42 -17.05
N LEU A 137 14.08 4.63 -15.97
CA LEU A 137 15.25 3.87 -15.55
C LEU A 137 15.70 2.88 -16.65
N SER A 138 14.74 2.31 -17.38
CA SER A 138 15.00 1.41 -18.51
C SER A 138 15.70 2.07 -19.68
N ARG A 139 15.32 3.31 -19.97
CA ARG A 139 15.95 4.13 -21.02
C ARG A 139 17.36 4.61 -20.63
N GLY A 140 17.70 4.58 -19.34
CA GLY A 140 19.00 4.98 -18.79
C GLY A 140 20.08 3.90 -18.81
N GLY A 141 19.80 2.72 -19.39
CA GLY A 141 20.78 1.63 -19.57
C GLY A 141 20.69 0.47 -18.58
N ALA A 142 19.73 0.48 -17.65
CA ALA A 142 19.39 -0.70 -16.84
C ALA A 142 18.14 -1.33 -17.45
N GLU A 143 18.18 -2.52 -18.07
CA GLU A 143 16.99 -3.15 -18.67
C GLU A 143 15.98 -3.63 -17.61
N VAL A 144 15.28 -2.67 -17.00
CA VAL A 144 14.34 -2.91 -15.91
C VAL A 144 12.97 -3.34 -16.45
N VAL A 145 12.52 -2.77 -17.56
CA VAL A 145 11.26 -3.11 -18.23
C VAL A 145 11.56 -3.84 -19.53
N VAL A 146 10.97 -5.03 -19.69
CA VAL A 146 11.22 -5.92 -20.85
C VAL A 146 10.59 -5.34 -22.14
N ASP A 147 9.38 -4.80 -22.03
CA ASP A 147 8.67 -4.17 -23.17
C ASP A 147 8.03 -2.84 -22.73
N PRO A 148 8.77 -1.72 -22.84
CA PRO A 148 8.28 -0.41 -22.43
C PRO A 148 7.20 0.11 -23.39
N GLY A 149 6.07 0.55 -22.85
CA GLY A 149 5.00 1.15 -23.64
C GLY A 149 3.68 1.31 -22.88
N LEU A 150 2.64 1.79 -23.57
CA LEU A 150 1.32 2.03 -22.96
C LEU A 150 0.70 0.76 -22.36
N GLY A 151 0.96 -0.42 -22.96
CA GLY A 151 0.49 -1.70 -22.41
C GLY A 151 1.08 -2.00 -21.03
N PHE A 152 2.38 -1.76 -20.84
CA PHE A 152 3.05 -1.91 -19.54
C PHE A 152 2.49 -0.92 -18.50
N HIS A 153 2.25 0.33 -18.88
CA HIS A 153 1.70 1.34 -17.98
C HIS A 153 0.31 0.95 -17.49
N LEU A 154 -0.60 0.59 -18.39
CA LEU A 154 -1.96 0.21 -18.02
C LEU A 154 -1.97 -1.05 -17.15
N LEU A 155 -1.16 -2.06 -17.50
CA LEU A 155 -1.05 -3.28 -16.71
C LEU A 155 -0.51 -2.99 -15.30
N THR A 156 0.54 -2.18 -15.20
CA THR A 156 1.17 -1.78 -13.94
C THR A 156 0.19 -0.99 -13.07
N VAL A 157 -0.52 -0.02 -13.66
CA VAL A 157 -1.52 0.80 -12.96
C VAL A 157 -2.64 -0.04 -12.41
N VAL A 158 -3.23 -0.93 -13.22
CA VAL A 158 -4.30 -1.82 -12.78
C VAL A 158 -3.77 -2.74 -11.67
N THR A 159 -2.63 -3.37 -11.87
CA THR A 159 -2.04 -4.33 -10.92
C THR A 159 -1.75 -3.67 -9.56
N MET A 160 -1.07 -2.52 -9.56
CA MET A 160 -0.72 -1.80 -8.33
C MET A 160 -1.96 -1.23 -7.64
N THR A 161 -2.91 -0.68 -8.40
CA THR A 161 -4.16 -0.15 -7.84
C THR A 161 -4.95 -1.27 -7.16
N THR A 162 -5.11 -2.42 -7.84
CA THR A 162 -5.75 -3.59 -7.26
C THR A 162 -5.00 -4.07 -6.02
N GLY A 163 -3.67 -4.12 -6.06
CA GLY A 163 -2.84 -4.49 -4.91
C GLY A 163 -3.06 -3.57 -3.70
N THR A 164 -3.08 -2.25 -3.91
CA THR A 164 -3.36 -1.26 -2.85
C THR A 164 -4.76 -1.42 -2.28
N VAL A 165 -5.79 -1.66 -3.12
CA VAL A 165 -7.16 -1.88 -2.63
C VAL A 165 -7.24 -3.14 -1.78
N VAL A 166 -6.55 -4.21 -2.17
CA VAL A 166 -6.46 -5.45 -1.38
C VAL A 166 -5.77 -5.19 -0.04
N ILE A 167 -4.68 -4.43 0.00
CA ILE A 167 -3.99 -4.07 1.25
C ILE A 167 -4.89 -3.23 2.16
N MET A 168 -5.60 -2.25 1.61
CA MET A 168 -6.56 -1.45 2.36
C MET A 168 -7.62 -2.35 2.99
N TRP A 169 -8.17 -3.29 2.21
CA TRP A 169 -9.14 -4.27 2.69
C TRP A 169 -8.57 -5.20 3.78
N PHE A 170 -7.32 -5.64 3.65
CA PHE A 170 -6.63 -6.40 4.70
C PHE A 170 -6.52 -5.62 6.01
N GLY A 171 -6.21 -4.32 5.95
CA GLY A 171 -6.17 -3.47 7.14
C GLY A 171 -7.53 -3.37 7.84
N GLU A 172 -8.61 -3.31 7.07
CA GLU A 172 -9.97 -3.29 7.58
C GLU A 172 -10.36 -4.62 8.22
N LEU A 173 -10.03 -5.74 7.56
CA LEU A 173 -10.25 -7.08 8.09
C LEU A 173 -9.53 -7.30 9.43
N ILE A 174 -8.28 -6.85 9.55
CA ILE A 174 -7.52 -6.91 10.80
C ILE A 174 -8.20 -6.06 11.87
N THR A 175 -8.71 -4.88 11.52
CA THR A 175 -9.39 -4.01 12.49
C THR A 175 -10.68 -4.65 13.03
N GLU A 176 -11.42 -5.39 12.19
CA GLU A 176 -12.69 -6.02 12.56
C GLU A 176 -12.50 -7.37 13.28
N ASN A 177 -11.55 -8.19 12.83
CA ASN A 177 -11.43 -9.60 13.24
C ASN A 177 -10.11 -9.93 13.98
N GLY A 178 -9.19 -8.97 14.06
CA GLY A 178 -7.87 -9.11 14.67
C GLY A 178 -7.77 -8.67 16.13
#